data_AF-A0A2E7QV40-F1
#
_entry.id   AF-A0A2E7QV40-F1
#
_cell.length_a   1.000
_cell.length_b   1.000
_cell.length_c   1.000
_cell.angle_alpha   90.00
_cell.angle_beta   90.00
_cell.angle_gamma   90.00
#
_symmetry.space_group_name_H-M   'P 1'
#
loop_
_entity.id
_entity.type
_entity.pdbx_description
1 polymer ?
#
loop_
_entity_poly.entity_id
_entity_poly.type
_entity_poly.pdbx_seq_one_letter_code
_entity_poly.pdbx_strand_id
1 'polypeptide(L)' 'MPKKFGFGVLGCGSIAHIAHFPSIAKTEGAELVACCDVSEEQASKAADQWGAKHWLEQL' A
#
# COMPACT_ATOMS: atom_id res chain seq x y z
N MET A 1 -16.39 -11.79 -13.95
CA MET A 1 -15.53 -11.40 -12.81
C MET A 1 -15.18 -9.93 -13.00
N PRO A 2 -15.30 -9.06 -11.98
CA PRO A 2 -14.85 -7.67 -12.09
C PRO A 2 -13.35 -7.64 -12.36
N LYS A 3 -12.90 -6.67 -13.18
CA LYS A 3 -11.49 -6.49 -13.52
C LYS A 3 -10.73 -6.06 -12.26
N LYS A 4 -9.66 -6.78 -11.90
CA LYS A 4 -8.80 -6.44 -10.76
C LYS A 4 -7.66 -5.53 -11.20
N PHE A 5 -7.34 -4.53 -10.38
CA PHE A 5 -6.25 -3.59 -10.56
C PHE A 5 -5.32 -3.63 -9.34
N GLY A 6 -4.03 -3.81 -9.59
CA GLY A 6 -3.00 -3.74 -8.57
C GLY A 6 -2.51 -2.32 -8.39
N PHE A 7 -2.36 -1.89 -7.14
CA PHE A 7 -1.86 -0.57 -6.77
C PHE A 7 -0.51 -0.68 -6.08
N GLY A 8 0.40 0.21 -6.48
CA GLY A 8 1.65 0.49 -5.78
C GLY A 8 1.56 1.87 -5.13
N VAL A 9 1.98 2.01 -3.87
CA VAL A 9 2.00 3.30 -3.17
C VAL A 9 3.45 3.66 -2.82
N LEU A 10 3.90 4.83 -3.27
CA LEU A 10 5.20 5.40 -2.90
C LEU A 10 4.98 6.44 -1.80
N GLY A 11 5.58 6.22 -0.63
CA GLY A 11 5.37 6.99 0.59
C GLY A 11 4.25 6.41 1.45
N CYS A 12 4.62 5.90 2.63
CA CYS A 12 3.76 5.32 3.67
C CYS A 12 3.43 6.34 4.78
N GLY A 13 3.40 7.64 4.46
CA GLY A 13 3.07 8.70 5.40
C GLY A 13 1.59 8.78 5.77
N SER A 14 1.21 9.84 6.49
CA SER A 14 -0.15 10.01 7.02
C SER A 14 -1.27 9.89 5.98
N ILE A 15 -1.09 10.46 4.78
CA ILE A 15 -2.09 10.39 3.71
C ILE A 15 -2.26 8.97 3.17
N ALA A 16 -1.21 8.16 3.17
CA ALA A 16 -1.32 6.76 2.78
C ALA A 16 -2.23 6.00 3.75
N HIS A 17 -2.07 6.20 5.06
CA HIS A 17 -2.88 5.54 6.09
C HIS A 17 -4.31 6.09 6.23
N ILE A 18 -4.51 7.39 6.00
CA ILE A 18 -5.82 8.04 6.18
C ILE A 18 -6.69 7.91 4.92
N ALA A 19 -6.08 7.92 3.73
CA ALA A 19 -6.80 7.95 2.46
C ALA A 19 -6.44 6.77 1.54
N HIS A 20 -5.20 6.63 1.09
CA HIS A 20 -4.87 5.72 -0.01
C HIS A 20 -5.10 4.25 0.33
N PHE A 21 -4.50 3.73 1.40
CA PHE A 21 -4.66 2.33 1.79
C PHE A 21 -6.12 1.98 2.17
N PRO A 22 -6.85 2.79 2.98
CA PRO A 22 -8.26 2.54 3.22
C PRO A 22 -9.12 2.54 1.95
N SER A 23 -8.86 3.45 1.00
CA SER A 23 -9.58 3.49 -0.26
C SER A 23 -9.32 2.25 -1.10
N ILE A 24 -8.06 1.84 -1.25
CA ILE A 24 -7.69 0.61 -1.98
C ILE A 24 -8.37 -0.61 -1.33
N ALA A 25 -8.33 -0.73 0.00
CA ALA A 25 -8.92 -1.86 0.71
C ALA A 25 -10.46 -1.92 0.61
N LYS A 26 -11.13 -0.78 0.47
CA LYS A 26 -12.60 -0.69 0.39
C LYS A 26 -13.14 -0.75 -1.03
N THR A 27 -12.30 -0.55 -2.05
CA THR A 27 -12.73 -0.54 -3.46
C THR A 27 -12.73 -1.96 -4.01
N GLU A 28 -13.90 -2.43 -4.44
CA GLU A 28 -14.03 -3.71 -5.13
C GLU A 28 -13.17 -3.72 -6.40
N GLY A 29 -12.32 -4.75 -6.54
CA GLY A 29 -11.40 -4.88 -7.66
C GLY A 29 -10.08 -4.11 -7.50
N ALA A 30 -9.83 -3.43 -6.37
CA ALA A 30 -8.53 -2.88 -6.06
C ALA A 30 -7.76 -3.80 -5.09
N GLU A 31 -6.45 -3.91 -5.30
CA GLU A 31 -5.55 -4.68 -4.44
C GLU A 31 -4.26 -3.89 -4.22
N LEU A 32 -3.84 -3.72 -2.97
CA LEU A 32 -2.53 -3.16 -2.65
C LEU A 32 -1.48 -4.24 -2.93
N VAL A 33 -0.70 -4.07 -3.99
CA VAL A 33 0.32 -5.05 -4.40
C VAL A 33 1.68 -4.68 -3.85
N ALA A 34 2.01 -3.40 -3.82
CA ALA A 34 3.30 -2.92 -3.32
C ALA A 34 3.21 -1.61 -2.54
N CYS A 35 4.12 -1.41 -1.60
CA CYS A 35 4.38 -0.11 -1.01
C CYS A 35 5.89 0.16 -0.89
N CYS A 36 6.28 1.44 -0.83
CA CYS A 36 7.65 1.81 -0.49
C CYS A 36 7.67 3.06 0.38
N ASP A 37 8.73 3.23 1.16
CA ASP A 37 9.00 4.46 1.90
C ASP A 37 10.52 4.61 2.08
N VAL A 38 11.01 5.83 2.36
CA VAL A 38 12.42 6.06 2.71
C VAL A 38 12.78 5.47 4.07
N SER A 39 11.77 5.18 4.91
CA SER A 39 11.93 4.46 6.16
C SER A 39 11.50 3.00 5.99
N GLU A 40 12.45 2.07 6.15
CA GLU A 40 12.18 0.62 6.15
C GLU A 40 11.05 0.23 7.12
N GLU A 41 11.05 0.85 8.30
CA GLU A 41 10.02 0.65 9.33
C GLU A 41 8.63 1.08 8.85
N GLN A 42 8.51 2.21 8.13
CA GLN A 42 7.22 2.66 7.60
C GLN A 42 6.74 1.75 6.46
N ALA A 43 7.65 1.35 5.57
CA ALA A 43 7.32 0.44 4.47
C ALA A 43 6.84 -0.93 4.98
N SER A 44 7.59 -1.54 5.90
CA SER A 44 7.24 -2.83 6.51
C SER A 44 5.94 -2.77 7.29
N LYS A 45 5.76 -1.77 8.18
CA LYS A 45 4.51 -1.61 8.94
C LYS A 45 3.30 -1.41 8.05
N ALA A 46 3.43 -0.62 6.97
CA ALA A 46 2.34 -0.44 6.02
C ALA A 46 2.00 -1.75 5.30
N ALA A 47 3.00 -2.55 4.93
CA ALA A 47 2.77 -3.86 4.31
C ALA A 47 2.05 -4.82 5.26
N ASP A 48 2.49 -4.90 6.51
CA ASP A 48 1.88 -5.74 7.55
C ASP A 48 0.44 -5.31 7.85
N GLN A 49 0.19 -4.01 7.93
CA GLN A 49 -1.12 -3.47 8.27
C GLN A 49 -2.12 -3.55 7.11
N TRP A 50 -1.69 -3.30 5.87
CA TRP A 50 -2.57 -3.12 4.72
C TRP A 50 -2.48 -4.24 3.68
N GLY A 51 -1.62 -5.24 3.89
CA GLY A 51 -1.53 -6.45 3.08
C GLY A 51 -0.77 -6.27 1.76
N ALA A 52 0.16 -5.31 1.68
CA ALA A 52 1.03 -5.20 0.50
C ALA A 52 1.92 -6.44 0.38
N LYS A 53 1.90 -7.09 -0.79
CA LYS A 53 2.70 -8.30 -1.05
C LYS A 53 4.20 -8.02 -1.17
N HIS A 54 4.53 -6.80 -1.58
CA HIS A 54 5.91 -6.36 -1.75
C HIS A 54 6.09 -5.03 -1.03
N TRP A 55 7.18 -4.90 -0.28
CA TRP A 55 7.58 -3.62 0.27
C TRP A 55 9.07 -3.44 0.15
N LEU A 56 9.50 -2.19 0.05
CA LEU A 56 10.90 -1.82 -0.05
C LEU A 56 11.18 -0.47 0.62
N GLU A 57 12.39 -0.34 1.14
CA GLU A 57 13.04 0.93 1.40
C GLU A 57 13.38 1.62 0.07
N GLN A 58 13.06 2.90 -0.06
CA GLN A 58 13.48 3.70 -1.20
C GLN A 58 14.96 4.08 -1.04
N LEU A 59 15.80 3.53 -1.94
CA LEU A 59 17.24 3.82 -2.06
C LEU A 59 17.54 5.31 -2.27
#